data_AF-A0A7C4GNR8-F1
#
_entry.id   AF-A0A7C4GNR8-F1
#
_cell.length_a   1.000
_cell.length_b   1.000
_cell.length_c   1.000
_cell.angle_alpha   90.00
_cell.angle_beta   90.00
_cell.angle_gamma   90.00
#
_symmetry.space_group_name_H-M   'P 1'
#
loop_
_entity.id
_entity.type
_entity.pdbx_description
1 polymer ?
#
loop_
_entity_poly.entity_id
_entity_poly.type
_entity_poly.pdbx_seq_one_letter_code
_entity_poly.pdbx_strand_id
1 'polypeptide(L)'
;MRFLTFSSLITVCIILTVILTFIVIDLEKPVTKYVTLREEYISENFTLISITVDPYFRKGLEDWGISTSGNGSKPTYLNGYWLTHSKDEAGGFSYSSILQGCKPYFWGCGNYAFTPIPASSKLYLTISFMKETVNVYSREGFAGALVDLWFENFKGDALVIDLYLTRDIKDEGGVIRSASKGFVYAFTSKNEFGKTYHFNIVLTEAENNELVHIDRLLLEPIIEIAFESFKLNRSDWWLVSVDAGAEAHYSEIYVHLYRLEVGIVASE
;
A
#
# COMPACT_ATOMS: atom_id res chain seq x y z
N MET A 1 -9.09 26.64 53.43
CA MET A 1 -8.44 27.23 52.24
C MET A 1 -7.55 26.17 51.57
N ARG A 2 -8.15 25.17 50.88
CA ARG A 2 -7.43 24.07 50.19
C ARG A 2 -8.19 23.48 48.98
N PHE A 3 -9.23 24.14 48.49
CA PHE A 3 -10.05 23.64 47.37
C PHE A 3 -9.77 24.35 46.03
N LEU A 4 -8.99 25.43 46.03
CA LEU A 4 -8.73 26.23 44.83
C LEU A 4 -7.61 25.68 43.93
N THR A 5 -6.76 24.76 44.41
CA THR A 5 -5.63 24.22 43.63
C THR A 5 -5.97 22.95 42.85
N PHE A 6 -6.94 22.15 43.34
CA PHE A 6 -7.28 20.86 42.73
C PHE A 6 -8.09 21.04 41.44
N SER A 7 -9.01 22.01 41.42
CA SER A 7 -9.81 22.35 40.23
C SER A 7 -8.96 22.87 39.08
N SER A 8 -7.95 23.70 39.39
CA SER A 8 -7.02 24.24 38.39
C SER A 8 -6.18 23.16 37.73
N LEU A 9 -5.74 22.15 38.49
CA LEU A 9 -4.94 21.04 37.97
C LEU A 9 -5.76 20.16 37.01
N ILE A 10 -7.00 19.82 37.39
CA ILE A 10 -7.93 19.05 36.54
C ILE A 10 -8.21 19.80 35.23
N THR A 11 -8.47 21.10 35.31
CA THR A 11 -8.72 21.94 34.13
C THR A 11 -7.52 21.97 33.18
N VAL A 12 -6.30 22.10 33.73
CA VAL A 12 -5.05 22.07 32.95
C VAL A 12 -4.85 20.71 32.29
N CYS A 13 -5.10 19.60 33.00
CA CYS A 13 -5.02 18.26 32.43
C CYS A 13 -6.04 18.04 31.30
N ILE A 14 -7.27 18.53 31.44
CA ILE A 14 -8.30 18.44 30.38
C ILE A 14 -7.87 19.24 29.16
N ILE A 15 -7.40 20.49 29.33
CA ILE A 15 -6.93 21.33 28.23
C ILE A 15 -5.72 20.68 27.54
N LEU A 16 -4.75 20.17 28.29
CA LEU A 16 -3.60 19.46 27.74
C LEU A 16 -4.03 18.20 26.99
N THR A 17 -4.97 17.43 27.53
CA THR A 17 -5.48 16.23 26.87
C THR A 17 -6.15 16.62 25.56
N VAL A 18 -7.05 17.61 25.56
CA VAL A 18 -7.74 18.11 24.35
C VAL A 18 -6.74 18.63 23.31
N ILE A 19 -5.75 19.41 23.72
CA ILE A 19 -4.67 19.89 22.82
C ILE A 19 -3.86 18.72 22.28
N LEU A 20 -3.50 17.74 23.11
CA LEU A 20 -2.83 16.51 22.67
C LEU A 20 -3.71 15.70 21.72
N THR A 21 -5.02 15.59 21.95
CA THR A 21 -5.93 14.93 21.00
C THR A 21 -5.96 15.69 19.68
N PHE A 22 -6.02 17.03 19.70
CA PHE A 22 -5.99 17.84 18.48
C PHE A 22 -4.65 17.79 17.73
N ILE A 23 -3.51 17.72 18.44
CA ILE A 23 -2.17 17.59 17.85
C ILE A 23 -1.93 16.16 17.33
N VAL A 24 -2.45 15.14 18.00
CA VAL A 24 -2.42 13.75 17.51
C VAL A 24 -3.35 13.59 16.29
N ILE A 25 -4.38 14.43 16.16
CA ILE A 25 -5.26 14.53 14.98
C ILE A 25 -4.69 15.51 13.92
N ASP A 26 -3.41 15.86 13.95
CA ASP A 26 -2.76 16.57 12.84
C ASP A 26 -2.37 15.60 11.70
N LEU A 27 -3.22 14.59 11.46
CA LEU A 27 -3.30 13.90 10.19
C LEU A 27 -3.96 14.89 9.22
N GLU A 28 -3.17 15.45 8.30
CA GLU A 28 -3.72 16.19 7.17
C GLU A 28 -4.85 15.35 6.57
N LYS A 29 -6.08 15.90 6.56
CA LYS A 29 -7.25 15.17 6.07
C LYS A 29 -6.93 14.59 4.68
N PRO A 30 -7.22 13.31 4.43
CA PRO A 30 -6.92 12.69 3.15
C PRO A 30 -7.62 13.46 2.02
N VAL A 31 -6.85 13.74 0.97
CA VAL A 31 -7.36 14.42 -0.22
C VAL A 31 -7.87 13.38 -1.19
N THR A 32 -9.19 13.22 -1.27
CA THR A 32 -9.84 12.32 -2.23
C THR A 32 -10.08 13.01 -3.57
N LYS A 33 -9.66 12.38 -4.67
CA LYS A 33 -9.84 12.88 -6.04
C LYS A 33 -10.08 11.70 -6.99
N TYR A 34 -10.77 11.97 -8.11
CA TYR A 34 -10.86 11.04 -9.23
C TYR A 34 -9.91 11.50 -10.32
N VAL A 35 -9.04 10.60 -10.77
CA VAL A 35 -8.10 10.87 -11.86
C VAL A 35 -8.39 9.95 -13.04
N THR A 36 -8.33 10.49 -14.24
CA THR A 36 -8.35 9.66 -15.45
C THR A 36 -6.96 9.06 -15.63
N LEU A 37 -6.85 7.74 -15.41
CA LEU A 37 -5.63 7.00 -15.66
C LEU A 37 -5.50 6.70 -17.15
N ARG A 38 -4.47 7.27 -17.78
CA ARG A 38 -4.00 6.77 -19.07
C ARG A 38 -3.11 5.57 -18.80
N GLU A 39 -3.70 4.38 -18.85
CA GLU A 39 -2.92 3.15 -18.79
C GLU A 39 -2.09 3.02 -20.06
N GLU A 40 -0.80 2.86 -19.86
CA GLU A 40 0.16 2.61 -20.93
C GLU A 40 0.78 1.25 -20.68
N TYR A 41 0.80 0.42 -21.71
CA TYR A 41 1.34 -0.93 -21.64
C TYR A 41 2.59 -1.00 -22.49
N ILE A 42 3.64 -1.61 -21.95
CA ILE A 42 4.92 -1.73 -22.64
C ILE A 42 4.82 -2.86 -23.65
N SER A 43 4.99 -2.51 -24.92
CA SER A 43 5.01 -3.46 -26.04
C SER A 43 6.08 -4.54 -25.87
N GLU A 44 5.84 -5.72 -26.44
CA GLU A 44 6.69 -6.92 -26.30
C GLU A 44 8.14 -6.72 -26.78
N ASN A 45 8.35 -5.78 -27.70
CA ASN A 45 9.65 -5.45 -28.29
C ASN A 45 10.63 -4.73 -27.34
N PHE A 46 10.16 -4.25 -26.18
CA PHE A 46 11.04 -3.65 -25.19
C PHE A 46 11.72 -4.72 -24.34
N THR A 47 13.02 -4.50 -24.07
CA THR A 47 13.77 -5.32 -23.13
C THR A 47 13.36 -4.95 -21.70
N LEU A 48 12.91 -5.95 -20.95
CA LEU A 48 12.51 -5.81 -19.55
C LEU A 48 13.53 -6.49 -18.65
N ILE A 49 13.89 -5.80 -17.56
CA ILE A 49 14.78 -6.32 -16.53
C ILE A 49 13.98 -6.43 -15.25
N SER A 50 13.62 -7.66 -14.86
CA SER A 50 12.88 -7.89 -13.61
C SER A 50 13.75 -7.51 -12.41
N ILE A 51 13.17 -6.74 -11.48
CA ILE A 51 13.81 -6.42 -10.18
C ILE A 51 13.33 -7.39 -9.10
N THR A 52 12.11 -7.92 -9.23
CA THR A 52 11.60 -8.97 -8.37
C THR A 52 12.20 -10.31 -8.76
N VAL A 53 12.67 -11.09 -7.78
CA VAL A 53 13.24 -12.41 -7.99
C VAL A 53 12.10 -13.43 -7.87
N ASP A 54 12.10 -14.42 -8.77
CA ASP A 54 11.08 -15.47 -8.79
C ASP A 54 9.64 -14.93 -8.84
N PRO A 55 9.26 -14.22 -9.92
CA PRO A 55 7.95 -13.56 -10.03
C PRO A 55 6.76 -14.53 -10.02
N TYR A 56 7.01 -15.83 -10.22
CA TYR A 56 5.99 -16.90 -10.17
C TYR A 56 6.04 -17.70 -8.86
N PHE A 57 6.79 -17.23 -7.87
CA PHE A 57 6.87 -17.79 -6.53
C PHE A 57 7.25 -19.27 -6.49
N ARG A 58 8.03 -19.79 -7.43
CA ARG A 58 8.42 -21.22 -7.47
C ARG A 58 9.26 -21.66 -6.27
N LYS A 59 9.88 -20.72 -5.56
CA LYS A 59 10.73 -20.96 -4.39
C LYS A 59 10.10 -20.50 -3.06
N GLY A 60 8.90 -19.93 -3.08
CA GLY A 60 8.22 -19.47 -1.86
C GLY A 60 9.00 -18.38 -1.10
N LEU A 61 9.24 -18.56 0.21
CA LEU A 61 9.91 -17.59 1.09
C LEU A 61 11.41 -17.44 0.86
N GLU A 62 12.02 -18.27 0.03
CA GLU A 62 13.45 -18.16 -0.21
C GLU A 62 13.77 -16.77 -0.74
N ASP A 63 13.07 -16.32 -1.78
CA ASP A 63 13.32 -15.02 -2.44
C ASP A 63 12.48 -13.86 -1.85
N TRP A 64 11.45 -14.18 -1.06
CA TRP A 64 10.45 -13.25 -0.55
C TRP A 64 10.44 -13.18 0.99
N GLY A 65 10.29 -11.98 1.54
CA GLY A 65 9.99 -11.77 2.96
C GLY A 65 8.49 -11.75 3.24
N ILE A 66 8.13 -11.69 4.52
CA ILE A 66 6.75 -11.51 4.98
C ILE A 66 6.63 -10.19 5.71
N SER A 67 5.59 -9.43 5.39
CA SER A 67 5.17 -8.22 6.10
C SER A 67 3.76 -8.44 6.59
N THR A 68 3.59 -8.48 7.91
CA THR A 68 2.27 -8.56 8.55
C THR A 68 2.12 -7.39 9.52
N SER A 69 1.51 -6.29 9.07
CA SER A 69 1.17 -5.19 9.97
C SER A 69 -0.16 -5.47 10.67
N GLY A 70 -0.27 -5.07 11.95
CA GLY A 70 -1.48 -5.23 12.76
C GLY A 70 -1.91 -6.68 12.98
N ASN A 71 -3.20 -6.97 12.79
CA ASN A 71 -3.82 -8.28 13.00
C ASN A 71 -3.78 -9.20 11.76
N GLY A 72 -2.89 -8.92 10.80
CA GLY A 72 -2.74 -9.73 9.59
C GLY A 72 -2.29 -11.16 9.89
N SER A 73 -2.80 -12.12 9.13
CA SER A 73 -2.30 -13.49 9.20
C SER A 73 -0.97 -13.60 8.46
N LYS A 74 -0.16 -14.60 8.79
CA LYS A 74 1.06 -14.89 8.04
C LYS A 74 0.68 -15.40 6.64
N PRO A 75 1.18 -14.78 5.54
CA PRO A 75 1.03 -15.33 4.20
C PRO A 75 1.43 -16.80 4.15
N THR A 76 0.67 -17.60 3.40
CA THR A 76 0.91 -19.03 3.23
C THR A 76 1.19 -19.34 1.77
N TYR A 77 2.33 -19.99 1.50
CA TYR A 77 2.67 -20.43 0.15
C TYR A 77 1.95 -21.74 -0.16
N LEU A 78 1.20 -21.76 -1.26
CA LEU A 78 0.43 -22.89 -1.73
C LEU A 78 0.86 -23.19 -3.17
N ASN A 79 1.81 -24.12 -3.31
CA ASN A 79 2.34 -24.70 -4.55
C ASN A 79 1.93 -23.98 -5.86
N GLY A 80 2.52 -22.80 -6.11
CA GLY A 80 2.25 -21.98 -7.30
C GLY A 80 1.62 -20.61 -7.02
N TYR A 81 1.23 -20.30 -5.78
CA TYR A 81 0.74 -18.97 -5.39
C TYR A 81 0.91 -18.68 -3.90
N TRP A 82 0.75 -17.41 -3.53
CA TRP A 82 0.68 -16.94 -2.15
C TRP A 82 -0.76 -16.65 -1.76
N LEU A 83 -1.20 -17.22 -0.63
CA LEU A 83 -2.45 -16.84 0.02
C LEU A 83 -2.14 -15.83 1.12
N THR A 84 -2.67 -14.62 1.00
CA THR A 84 -2.65 -13.59 2.04
C THR A 84 -4.05 -13.40 2.60
N HIS A 85 -4.12 -13.22 3.92
CA HIS A 85 -5.39 -13.01 4.62
C HIS A 85 -5.24 -11.90 5.66
N SER A 86 -6.14 -10.94 5.58
CA SER A 86 -6.20 -9.80 6.50
C SER A 86 -7.58 -9.66 7.08
N LYS A 87 -7.62 -9.34 8.37
CA LYS A 87 -8.86 -9.12 9.11
C LYS A 87 -8.66 -8.03 10.15
N ASP A 88 -9.56 -7.06 10.15
CA ASP A 88 -9.67 -6.04 11.19
C ASP A 88 -11.14 -5.83 11.57
N GLU A 89 -11.47 -6.02 12.84
CA GLU A 89 -12.81 -5.78 13.40
C GLU A 89 -12.87 -4.53 14.26
N ALA A 90 -11.72 -3.99 14.69
CA ALA A 90 -11.62 -3.00 15.76
C ALA A 90 -11.25 -1.59 15.26
N GLY A 91 -11.15 -1.38 13.95
CA GLY A 91 -10.80 -0.09 13.36
C GLY A 91 -9.31 0.19 13.35
N GLY A 92 -8.49 -0.85 13.45
CA GLY A 92 -7.07 -0.78 13.15
C GLY A 92 -6.81 -0.94 11.66
N PHE A 93 -5.59 -1.35 11.31
CA PHE A 93 -5.25 -1.78 9.97
C PHE A 93 -4.58 -3.14 10.06
N SER A 94 -4.91 -4.00 9.11
CA SER A 94 -4.28 -5.31 8.93
C SER A 94 -3.76 -5.39 7.52
N TYR A 95 -2.45 -5.59 7.34
CA TYR A 95 -1.88 -5.84 6.03
C TYR A 95 -0.99 -7.07 6.07
N SER A 96 -1.46 -8.14 5.42
CA SER A 96 -0.75 -9.40 5.24
C SER A 96 -0.21 -9.43 3.82
N SER A 97 1.11 -9.38 3.68
CA SER A 97 1.78 -9.30 2.39
C SER A 97 3.07 -10.08 2.34
N ILE A 98 3.42 -10.49 1.11
CA ILE A 98 4.78 -10.88 0.76
C ILE A 98 5.53 -9.63 0.32
N LEU A 99 6.83 -9.58 0.58
CA LEU A 99 7.66 -8.42 0.25
C LEU A 99 8.97 -8.82 -0.39
N GLN A 100 9.47 -7.98 -1.29
CA GLN A 100 10.84 -8.05 -1.77
C GLN A 100 11.50 -6.68 -1.68
N GLY A 101 12.78 -6.66 -1.30
CA GLY A 101 13.47 -5.44 -0.91
C GLY A 101 13.45 -5.27 0.61
N CYS A 102 13.63 -4.03 1.05
CA CYS A 102 13.61 -3.65 2.46
C CYS A 102 12.68 -2.46 2.65
N LYS A 103 11.66 -2.63 3.50
CA LYS A 103 10.76 -1.54 3.85
C LYS A 103 11.51 -0.49 4.67
N PRO A 104 11.07 0.78 4.59
CA PRO A 104 11.54 1.82 5.48
C PRO A 104 11.34 1.49 6.95
N TYR A 105 12.06 2.21 7.80
CA TYR A 105 11.86 2.21 9.25
C TYR A 105 12.03 0.84 9.91
N PHE A 106 12.83 -0.04 9.31
CA PHE A 106 13.10 -1.40 9.77
C PHE A 106 11.85 -2.29 9.86
N TRP A 107 10.84 -2.04 9.03
CA TRP A 107 9.59 -2.81 9.04
C TRP A 107 9.71 -4.21 8.43
N GLY A 108 10.85 -4.54 7.82
CA GLY A 108 11.16 -5.89 7.34
C GLY A 108 11.94 -5.88 6.04
N CYS A 109 12.64 -6.99 5.76
CA CYS A 109 13.35 -7.23 4.52
C CYS A 109 13.11 -8.65 4.02
N GLY A 110 13.08 -8.83 2.70
CA GLY A 110 13.17 -10.14 2.07
C GLY A 110 14.61 -10.65 2.07
N ASN A 111 14.80 -11.97 2.00
CA ASN A 111 16.13 -12.57 2.02
C ASN A 111 17.00 -12.15 0.81
N TYR A 112 16.37 -11.90 -0.34
CA TYR A 112 17.03 -11.44 -1.57
C TYR A 112 16.50 -10.07 -1.99
N ALA A 113 16.71 -9.09 -1.11
CA ALA A 113 16.44 -7.69 -1.38
C ALA A 113 17.23 -7.21 -2.61
N PHE A 114 16.55 -6.56 -3.55
CA PHE A 114 17.20 -5.94 -4.70
C PHE A 114 17.92 -4.64 -4.28
N THR A 115 18.93 -4.24 -5.04
CA THR A 115 19.57 -2.93 -4.85
C THR A 115 18.57 -1.82 -5.16
N PRO A 116 18.42 -0.78 -4.31
CA PRO A 116 17.45 0.29 -4.52
C PRO A 116 17.54 0.88 -5.94
N ILE A 117 16.38 1.11 -6.54
CA ILE A 117 16.26 1.57 -7.94
C ILE A 117 15.92 3.05 -7.95
N PRO A 118 16.61 3.92 -8.72
CA PRO A 118 16.28 5.33 -8.77
C PRO A 118 14.82 5.51 -9.16
N ALA A 119 14.09 6.38 -8.44
CA ALA A 119 12.69 6.61 -8.74
C ALA A 119 12.51 7.14 -10.17
N SER A 120 13.51 7.81 -10.75
CA SER A 120 13.55 8.27 -12.15
C SER A 120 13.63 7.14 -13.20
N SER A 121 13.76 5.89 -12.80
CA SER A 121 13.75 4.75 -13.71
C SER A 121 12.33 4.49 -14.22
N LYS A 122 12.20 4.05 -15.49
CA LYS A 122 10.92 3.60 -16.04
C LYS A 122 10.59 2.21 -15.52
N LEU A 123 9.59 2.12 -14.66
CA LEU A 123 9.18 0.88 -14.02
C LEU A 123 7.96 0.26 -14.69
N TYR A 124 7.84 -1.07 -14.61
CA TYR A 124 6.66 -1.80 -15.04
C TYR A 124 6.14 -2.74 -13.95
N LEU A 125 4.86 -3.08 -14.04
CA LEU A 125 4.18 -4.08 -13.22
C LEU A 125 3.57 -5.15 -14.12
N THR A 126 3.80 -6.41 -13.76
CA THR A 126 3.01 -7.55 -14.20
C THR A 126 2.51 -8.32 -12.99
N ILE A 127 1.21 -8.56 -12.91
CA ILE A 127 0.59 -9.21 -11.75
C ILE A 127 -0.57 -10.10 -12.17
N SER A 128 -0.74 -11.20 -11.45
CA SER A 128 -1.89 -12.09 -11.54
C SER A 128 -2.42 -12.36 -10.14
N PHE A 129 -3.68 -12.04 -9.90
CA PHE A 129 -4.30 -12.21 -8.58
C PHE A 129 -5.78 -12.57 -8.67
N MET A 130 -6.32 -13.05 -7.56
CA MET A 130 -7.74 -13.28 -7.34
C MET A 130 -8.08 -12.97 -5.88
N LYS A 131 -9.20 -12.30 -5.62
CA LYS A 131 -9.77 -12.20 -4.26
C LYS A 131 -10.95 -13.17 -4.12
N GLU A 132 -11.15 -13.78 -2.96
CA GLU A 132 -12.28 -14.72 -2.75
C GLU A 132 -13.39 -14.09 -1.91
N THR A 133 -13.13 -13.97 -0.61
CA THR A 133 -14.09 -13.46 0.37
C THR A 133 -13.75 -12.03 0.67
N VAL A 134 -14.74 -11.14 0.57
CA VAL A 134 -14.64 -9.78 1.07
C VAL A 134 -15.85 -9.48 1.93
N ASN A 135 -15.57 -9.11 3.19
CA ASN A 135 -16.57 -8.59 4.10
C ASN A 135 -16.14 -7.21 4.57
N VAL A 136 -17.04 -6.23 4.50
CA VAL A 136 -16.82 -4.90 5.04
C VAL A 136 -17.86 -4.65 6.14
N TYR A 137 -17.38 -4.55 7.37
CA TYR A 137 -18.20 -4.52 8.57
C TYR A 137 -18.85 -3.14 8.76
N SER A 138 -18.10 -2.07 8.47
CA SER A 138 -18.55 -0.69 8.66
C SER A 138 -18.50 0.15 7.38
N ARG A 139 -19.20 1.29 7.36
CA ARG A 139 -19.21 2.20 6.19
C ARG A 139 -17.88 2.94 6.00
N GLU A 140 -17.17 3.22 7.08
CA GLU A 140 -15.79 3.73 7.02
C GLU A 140 -14.76 2.64 6.64
N GLY A 141 -15.18 1.37 6.60
CA GLY A 141 -14.32 0.24 6.30
C GLY A 141 -14.02 0.06 4.82
N PHE A 142 -12.93 -0.64 4.54
CA PHE A 142 -12.58 -1.08 3.20
C PHE A 142 -11.71 -2.33 3.24
N ALA A 143 -11.71 -3.10 2.16
CA ALA A 143 -10.84 -4.24 1.95
C ALA A 143 -10.10 -4.09 0.61
N GLY A 144 -8.80 -4.38 0.57
CA GLY A 144 -7.99 -4.17 -0.63
C GLY A 144 -7.10 -5.37 -0.95
N ALA A 145 -6.94 -5.63 -2.25
CA ALA A 145 -5.78 -6.33 -2.76
C ALA A 145 -4.89 -5.28 -3.42
N LEU A 146 -3.64 -5.17 -3.02
CA LEU A 146 -2.76 -4.11 -3.53
C LEU A 146 -1.31 -4.57 -3.71
N VAL A 147 -0.59 -3.77 -4.49
CA VAL A 147 0.87 -3.77 -4.59
C VAL A 147 1.37 -2.45 -4.01
N ASP A 148 2.26 -2.51 -3.03
CA ASP A 148 2.92 -1.34 -2.45
C ASP A 148 4.23 -1.12 -3.20
N LEU A 149 4.47 0.10 -3.67
CA LEU A 149 5.80 0.54 -4.10
C LEU A 149 6.35 1.50 -3.05
N TRP A 150 7.36 1.06 -2.31
CA TRP A 150 8.00 1.87 -1.27
C TRP A 150 9.23 2.59 -1.82
N PHE A 151 9.19 3.92 -1.75
CA PHE A 151 10.30 4.80 -2.09
C PHE A 151 10.86 5.48 -0.85
N GLU A 152 12.17 5.70 -0.82
CA GLU A 152 12.85 6.48 0.21
C GLU A 152 13.76 7.55 -0.39
N ASN A 153 13.93 8.64 0.36
CA ASN A 153 14.95 9.66 0.06
C ASN A 153 16.25 9.48 0.85
N PHE A 154 16.34 8.43 1.68
CA PHE A 154 17.45 8.17 2.61
C PHE A 154 17.79 9.32 3.57
N LYS A 155 16.85 10.26 3.76
CA LYS A 155 16.91 11.38 4.73
C LYS A 155 15.85 11.22 5.83
N GLY A 156 15.14 10.09 5.84
CA GLY A 156 14.09 9.75 6.81
C GLY A 156 12.67 9.77 6.24
N ASP A 157 12.45 10.32 5.04
CA ASP A 157 11.12 10.33 4.44
C ASP A 157 10.90 9.13 3.52
N ALA A 158 9.65 8.64 3.53
CA ALA A 158 9.18 7.54 2.70
C ALA A 158 7.95 7.95 1.89
N LEU A 159 7.79 7.40 0.70
CA LEU A 159 6.61 7.50 -0.14
C LEU A 159 6.16 6.08 -0.44
N VAL A 160 4.95 5.73 -0.04
CA VAL A 160 4.30 4.50 -0.48
C VAL A 160 3.28 4.84 -1.55
N ILE A 161 3.36 4.12 -2.66
CA ILE A 161 2.34 4.14 -3.71
C ILE A 161 1.57 2.82 -3.61
N ASP A 162 0.36 2.91 -3.07
CA ASP A 162 -0.57 1.80 -2.89
C ASP A 162 -1.37 1.60 -4.19
N LEU A 163 -0.92 0.65 -5.00
CA LEU A 163 -1.59 0.25 -6.23
C LEU A 163 -2.68 -0.77 -5.88
N TYR A 164 -3.87 -0.29 -5.52
CA TYR A 164 -5.02 -1.18 -5.31
C TYR A 164 -5.38 -1.84 -6.62
N LEU A 165 -5.10 -3.13 -6.70
CA LEU A 165 -5.61 -3.98 -7.75
C LEU A 165 -7.14 -3.99 -7.67
N THR A 166 -7.68 -4.00 -6.44
CA THR A 166 -9.07 -3.69 -6.15
C THR A 166 -9.18 -3.13 -4.73
N ARG A 167 -10.23 -2.34 -4.49
CA ARG A 167 -10.54 -1.78 -3.17
C ARG A 167 -12.05 -1.80 -2.96
N ASP A 168 -12.52 -2.75 -2.18
CA ASP A 168 -13.93 -2.90 -1.88
C ASP A 168 -14.34 -2.01 -0.71
N ILE A 169 -15.45 -1.29 -0.87
CA ILE A 169 -16.06 -0.43 0.14
C ILE A 169 -17.52 -0.81 0.32
N LYS A 170 -18.09 -0.43 1.47
CA LYS A 170 -19.53 -0.58 1.73
C LYS A 170 -20.26 0.71 1.39
N ASP A 171 -21.18 0.65 0.43
CA ASP A 171 -21.96 1.81 0.02
C ASP A 171 -23.05 2.19 1.04
N GLU A 172 -23.77 3.29 0.77
CA GLU A 172 -24.87 3.74 1.64
C GLU A 172 -26.01 2.71 1.75
N GLY A 173 -26.21 1.88 0.72
CA GLY A 173 -27.18 0.78 0.74
C GLY A 173 -26.71 -0.44 1.54
N GLY A 174 -25.47 -0.42 2.04
CA GLY A 174 -24.85 -1.56 2.73
C GLY A 174 -24.31 -2.63 1.78
N VAL A 175 -24.29 -2.36 0.47
CA VAL A 175 -23.77 -3.27 -0.56
C VAL A 175 -22.27 -3.06 -0.69
N ILE A 176 -21.52 -4.16 -0.73
CA ILE A 176 -20.07 -4.13 -0.94
C ILE A 176 -19.79 -4.04 -2.44
N ARG A 177 -18.96 -3.09 -2.84
CA ARG A 177 -18.55 -2.88 -4.23
C ARG A 177 -17.10 -2.43 -4.31
N SER A 178 -16.44 -2.78 -5.41
CA SER A 178 -15.15 -2.21 -5.77
C SER A 178 -15.28 -0.69 -5.97
N ALA A 179 -14.38 0.07 -5.38
CA ALA A 179 -14.20 1.48 -5.68
C ALA A 179 -13.79 1.64 -7.15
N SER A 180 -14.27 2.70 -7.79
CA SER A 180 -14.03 2.91 -9.22
C SER A 180 -12.55 3.04 -9.54
N LYS A 181 -12.17 2.55 -10.72
CA LYS A 181 -10.82 2.75 -11.26
C LYS A 181 -10.46 4.23 -11.31
N GLY A 182 -9.22 4.56 -10.93
CA GLY A 182 -8.74 5.94 -10.83
C GLY A 182 -9.22 6.71 -9.60
N PHE A 183 -9.93 6.06 -8.67
CA PHE A 183 -10.15 6.61 -7.33
C PHE A 183 -8.79 6.77 -6.63
N VAL A 184 -8.50 8.00 -6.21
CA VAL A 184 -7.26 8.36 -5.52
C VAL A 184 -7.57 8.99 -4.18
N TYR A 185 -6.81 8.58 -3.17
CA TYR A 185 -6.70 9.33 -1.93
C TYR A 185 -5.23 9.44 -1.51
N ALA A 186 -4.86 10.59 -0.97
CA ALA A 186 -3.49 10.88 -0.61
C ALA A 186 -3.44 11.59 0.74
N PHE A 187 -2.49 11.19 1.59
CA PHE A 187 -2.28 11.82 2.90
C PHE A 187 -0.83 11.71 3.34
N THR A 188 -0.44 12.58 4.28
CA THR A 188 0.89 12.57 4.90
C THR A 188 0.75 12.14 6.35
N SER A 189 1.63 11.26 6.79
CA SER A 189 1.80 10.91 8.20
C SER A 189 3.23 11.26 8.63
N LYS A 190 3.46 11.44 9.93
CA LYS A 190 4.79 11.75 10.47
C LYS A 190 5.03 10.92 11.72
N ASN A 191 6.22 10.32 11.79
CA ASN A 191 6.70 9.60 12.97
C ASN A 191 8.08 10.14 13.39
N GLU A 192 8.76 9.43 14.28
CA GLU A 192 10.09 9.78 14.78
C GLU A 192 11.20 9.68 13.72
N PHE A 193 10.96 8.92 12.65
CA PHE A 193 11.93 8.69 11.57
C PHE A 193 11.80 9.68 10.41
N GLY A 194 10.60 10.24 10.20
CA GLY A 194 10.35 11.24 9.16
C GLY A 194 8.89 11.32 8.73
N LYS A 195 8.65 11.85 7.54
CA LYS A 195 7.33 11.87 6.92
C LYS A 195 7.13 10.64 6.05
N THR A 196 5.93 10.06 6.12
CA THR A 196 5.48 9.04 5.18
C THR A 196 4.32 9.58 4.37
N TYR A 197 4.53 9.67 3.07
CA TYR A 197 3.55 10.08 2.07
C TYR A 197 2.84 8.83 1.56
N HIS A 198 1.52 8.84 1.59
CA HIS A 198 0.69 7.72 1.14
C HIS A 198 -0.08 8.15 -0.10
N PHE A 199 0.24 7.58 -1.25
CA PHE A 199 -0.49 7.81 -2.49
C PHE A 199 -1.22 6.54 -2.88
N ASN A 200 -2.54 6.58 -2.91
CA ASN A 200 -3.35 5.39 -3.13
C ASN A 200 -4.11 5.52 -4.43
N ILE A 201 -4.16 4.46 -5.24
CA ILE A 201 -4.87 4.46 -6.52
C ILE A 201 -5.48 3.11 -6.84
N VAL A 202 -6.69 3.10 -7.38
CA VAL A 202 -7.37 1.87 -7.83
C VAL A 202 -7.11 1.62 -9.33
N LEU A 203 -6.50 0.48 -9.64
CA LEU A 203 -6.18 0.05 -11.00
C LEU A 203 -7.31 -0.72 -11.68
N THR A 204 -8.05 -1.55 -10.93
CA THR A 204 -9.14 -2.35 -11.48
C THR A 204 -10.32 -2.44 -10.51
N GLU A 205 -11.48 -2.85 -11.03
CA GLU A 205 -12.72 -3.02 -10.27
C GLU A 205 -13.02 -4.52 -10.06
N ALA A 206 -11.98 -5.34 -9.86
CA ALA A 206 -12.07 -6.81 -9.83
C ALA A 206 -13.21 -7.33 -8.93
N GLU A 207 -13.96 -8.31 -9.43
CA GLU A 207 -15.01 -9.00 -8.68
C GLU A 207 -14.44 -10.16 -7.84
N ASN A 208 -15.27 -10.72 -6.95
CA ASN A 208 -14.87 -11.88 -6.17
C ASN A 208 -14.75 -13.12 -7.06
N ASN A 209 -13.67 -13.86 -6.88
CA ASN A 209 -13.25 -15.03 -7.66
C ASN A 209 -12.93 -14.73 -9.14
N GLU A 210 -12.75 -13.45 -9.49
CA GLU A 210 -12.22 -13.05 -10.79
C GLU A 210 -10.69 -13.18 -10.77
N LEU A 211 -10.14 -13.98 -11.68
CA LEU A 211 -8.71 -13.99 -11.95
C LEU A 211 -8.36 -12.81 -12.84
N VAL A 212 -7.69 -11.82 -12.27
CA VAL A 212 -7.24 -10.63 -13.00
C VAL A 212 -5.76 -10.76 -13.32
N HIS A 213 -5.42 -10.42 -14.56
CA HIS A 213 -4.04 -10.34 -15.03
C HIS A 213 -3.77 -8.97 -15.66
N ILE A 214 -2.79 -8.26 -15.10
CA ILE A 214 -2.24 -7.03 -15.66
C ILE A 214 -0.85 -7.39 -16.18
N ASP A 215 -0.61 -7.22 -17.48
CA ASP A 215 0.66 -7.54 -18.11
C ASP A 215 1.40 -6.29 -18.54
N ARG A 216 2.65 -6.11 -18.08
CA ARG A 216 3.56 -5.04 -18.53
C ARG A 216 2.98 -3.61 -18.44
N LEU A 217 2.23 -3.30 -17.38
CA LEU A 217 1.72 -1.96 -17.11
C LEU A 217 2.89 -1.01 -16.83
N LEU A 218 2.99 0.08 -17.58
CA LEU A 218 3.96 1.15 -17.33
C LEU A 218 3.53 1.93 -16.08
N LEU A 219 4.38 1.95 -15.05
CA LEU A 219 4.09 2.61 -13.78
C LEU A 219 4.42 4.11 -13.80
N GLU A 220 5.17 4.56 -14.81
CA GLU A 220 5.64 5.94 -14.95
C GLU A 220 4.54 7.00 -14.74
N PRO A 221 3.37 6.92 -15.41
CA PRO A 221 2.35 7.96 -15.26
C PRO A 221 1.78 8.03 -13.84
N ILE A 222 1.70 6.90 -13.13
CA ILE A 222 1.20 6.83 -11.75
C ILE A 222 2.23 7.42 -10.79
N ILE A 223 3.49 7.05 -10.98
CA ILE A 223 4.61 7.55 -10.17
C ILE A 223 4.72 9.07 -10.33
N GLU A 224 4.64 9.61 -11.54
CA GLU A 224 4.66 11.05 -11.79
C GLU A 224 3.55 11.78 -11.01
N ILE A 225 2.30 11.31 -11.11
CA ILE A 225 1.16 11.89 -10.39
C ILE A 225 1.39 11.86 -8.86
N ALA A 226 1.95 10.77 -8.33
CA ALA A 226 2.22 10.64 -6.90
C ALA A 226 3.26 11.67 -6.42
N PHE A 227 4.38 11.81 -7.14
CA PHE A 227 5.42 12.78 -6.82
C PHE A 227 4.93 14.23 -6.97
N GLU A 228 4.17 14.54 -8.01
CA GLU A 228 3.57 15.86 -8.22
C GLU A 228 2.57 16.22 -7.12
N SER A 229 1.72 15.26 -6.71
CA SER A 229 0.71 15.46 -5.67
C SER A 229 1.30 15.94 -4.35
N PHE A 230 2.50 15.45 -4.01
CA PHE A 230 3.22 15.82 -2.80
C PHE A 230 4.34 16.84 -3.02
N LYS A 231 4.53 17.33 -4.25
CA LYS A 231 5.60 18.27 -4.64
C LYS A 231 6.99 17.73 -4.29
N LEU A 232 7.20 16.43 -4.50
CA LEU A 232 8.46 15.74 -4.22
C LEU A 232 9.36 15.78 -5.47
N ASN A 233 10.67 15.94 -5.26
CA ASN A 233 11.64 15.87 -6.34
C ASN A 233 12.08 14.43 -6.59
N ARG A 234 11.63 13.83 -7.69
CA ARG A 234 11.85 12.41 -8.01
C ARG A 234 13.32 11.98 -8.11
N SER A 235 14.24 12.88 -8.44
CA SER A 235 15.68 12.55 -8.49
C SER A 235 16.28 12.15 -7.14
N ASP A 236 15.61 12.52 -6.05
CA ASP A 236 16.12 12.34 -4.69
C ASP A 236 15.64 11.04 -4.04
N TRP A 237 14.86 10.23 -4.77
CA TRP A 237 14.12 9.09 -4.24
C TRP A 237 14.48 7.78 -4.94
N TRP A 238 14.31 6.68 -4.23
CA TRP A 238 14.70 5.33 -4.67
C TRP A 238 13.63 4.33 -4.25
N LEU A 239 13.20 3.45 -5.15
CA LEU A 239 12.38 2.30 -4.83
C LEU A 239 13.22 1.32 -4.00
N VAL A 240 12.77 1.00 -2.78
CA VAL A 240 13.49 0.15 -1.82
C VAL A 240 12.78 -1.17 -1.54
N SER A 241 11.46 -1.23 -1.71
CA SER A 241 10.70 -2.49 -1.64
C SER A 241 9.44 -2.48 -2.49
N VAL A 242 9.00 -3.69 -2.80
CA VAL A 242 7.72 -3.99 -3.42
C VAL A 242 7.03 -5.03 -2.55
N ASP A 243 5.79 -4.76 -2.19
CA ASP A 243 4.97 -5.70 -1.43
C ASP A 243 3.68 -5.97 -2.17
N ALA A 244 3.08 -7.14 -1.97
CA ALA A 244 1.72 -7.36 -2.41
C ALA A 244 0.98 -8.23 -1.42
N GLY A 245 -0.30 -7.92 -1.23
CA GLY A 245 -1.09 -8.65 -0.28
C GLY A 245 -2.52 -8.15 -0.12
N ALA A 246 -3.05 -8.50 1.04
CA ALA A 246 -4.41 -8.24 1.45
C ALA A 246 -4.41 -7.18 2.55
N GLU A 247 -5.18 -6.11 2.39
CA GLU A 247 -5.37 -5.06 3.39
C GLU A 247 -6.81 -5.04 3.90
N ALA A 248 -6.97 -4.87 5.20
CA ALA A 248 -8.25 -4.77 5.86
C ALA A 248 -8.30 -3.61 6.86
N HIS A 249 -9.38 -2.84 6.79
CA HIS A 249 -9.81 -1.84 7.77
C HIS A 249 -11.32 -1.99 7.99
N TYR A 250 -11.75 -2.37 9.19
CA TYR A 250 -13.13 -2.81 9.46
C TYR A 250 -13.64 -3.83 8.42
N SER A 251 -12.81 -4.80 8.07
CA SER A 251 -13.09 -5.73 6.98
C SER A 251 -12.31 -7.04 7.13
N GLU A 252 -12.59 -7.98 6.22
CA GLU A 252 -11.82 -9.21 6.04
C GLU A 252 -11.70 -9.51 4.55
N ILE A 253 -10.50 -9.93 4.13
CA ILE A 253 -10.21 -10.29 2.75
C ILE A 253 -9.17 -11.42 2.64
N TYR A 254 -9.36 -12.26 1.63
CA TYR A 254 -8.41 -13.30 1.20
C TYR A 254 -7.98 -13.02 -0.24
N VAL A 255 -6.67 -13.01 -0.48
CA VAL A 255 -6.08 -12.74 -1.80
C VAL A 255 -5.11 -13.87 -2.17
N HIS A 256 -5.27 -14.36 -3.40
CA HIS A 256 -4.41 -15.34 -4.05
C HIS A 256 -3.53 -14.59 -5.03
N LEU A 257 -2.22 -14.58 -4.79
CA LEU A 257 -1.21 -13.95 -5.65
C LEU A 257 -0.47 -15.03 -6.43
N TYR A 258 -0.70 -15.09 -7.74
CA TYR A 258 -0.13 -16.10 -8.64
C TYR A 258 1.15 -15.60 -9.32
N ARG A 259 1.26 -14.29 -9.54
CA ARG A 259 2.43 -13.65 -10.12
C ARG A 259 2.58 -12.24 -9.59
N LEU A 260 3.79 -11.84 -9.23
CA LEU A 260 4.15 -10.45 -9.01
C LEU A 260 5.52 -10.21 -9.65
N GLU A 261 5.54 -9.34 -10.64
CA GLU A 261 6.77 -8.90 -11.28
C GLU A 261 6.79 -7.39 -11.35
N VAL A 262 7.76 -6.79 -10.68
CA VAL A 262 8.13 -5.39 -10.93
C VAL A 262 9.50 -5.41 -11.59
N GLY A 263 9.71 -4.51 -12.54
CA GLY A 263 10.98 -4.42 -13.25
C GLY A 263 11.19 -3.06 -13.88
N ILE A 264 12.33 -2.94 -14.56
CA ILE A 264 12.75 -1.74 -15.28
C ILE A 264 12.59 -2.00 -16.78
N VAL A 265 12.09 -0.99 -17.48
CA VAL A 265 12.18 -0.93 -18.94
C VAL A 265 13.60 -0.50 -19.29
N ALA A 266 14.38 -1.38 -19.92
CA ALA A 266 15.74 -1.04 -20.31
C ALA A 266 15.72 0.17 -21.25
N SER A 267 16.63 1.12 -21.03
CA SER A 267 16.89 2.19 -21.98
C SER A 267 17.42 1.58 -23.28
N GLU A 268 16.90 2.02 -24.42
CA GLU A 268 17.49 1.73 -25.74
C GLU A 268 18.97 2.13 -25.82
#